data_AF-G0MJC6-F1
#
_entry.id   AF-G0MJC6-F1
#
_cell.length_a   1.000
_cell.length_b   1.000
_cell.length_c   1.000
_cell.angle_alpha   90.00
_cell.angle_beta   90.00
_cell.angle_gamma   90.00
#
_symmetry.space_group_name_H-M   'P 1'
#
loop_
_entity.id
_entity.type
_entity.pdbx_description
1 polymer ?
#
loop_
_entity_poly.entity_id
_entity_poly.type
_entity_poly.pdbx_seq_one_letter_code
_entity_poly.pdbx_strand_id
1 'polypeptide(L)' 'MAKPTTNDRKPNELVRTCGTPLFQRVLSVCGGQCYGDDELSMANLACNTGITDDQLVVLCCPQQ' A
#
# COMPACT_ATOMS: atom_id res chain seq x y z
N MET A 1 -0.66 22.91 13.48
CA MET A 1 0.50 22.03 13.23
C MET A 1 0.00 20.59 13.25
N ALA A 2 -0.19 19.97 12.08
CA ALA A 2 -0.67 18.60 12.01
C ALA A 2 0.47 17.66 12.41
N LYS A 3 0.22 16.78 13.39
CA LYS A 3 1.20 15.80 13.89
C LYS A 3 1.69 14.90 12.75
N PRO A 4 3.01 14.68 12.60
CA PRO A 4 3.48 13.49 11.92
C PRO A 4 3.23 12.33 12.89
N THR A 5 2.09 11.64 12.74
CA THR A 5 1.96 10.31 13.31
C THR A 5 2.87 9.41 12.49
N THR A 6 4.12 9.26 12.93
CA THR A 6 4.96 8.10 12.60
C THR A 6 4.21 6.90 13.15
N ASN A 7 3.27 6.38 12.37
CA ASN A 7 2.58 5.15 12.68
C ASN A 7 3.62 4.07 12.38
N ASP A 8 4.11 3.43 13.43
CA ASP A 8 5.07 2.31 13.42
C ASP A 8 4.36 1.09 12.80
N ARG A 9 3.91 1.26 11.56
CA ARG A 9 3.08 0.30 10.86
C ARG A 9 4.00 -0.83 10.47
N LYS A 10 3.74 -1.99 11.05
CA LYS A 10 4.60 -3.13 10.82
C LYS A 10 4.46 -3.56 9.36
N PRO A 11 5.56 -3.85 8.63
CA PRO A 11 5.49 -4.17 7.21
C PRO A 11 4.57 -5.37 6.89
N ASN A 12 4.40 -6.24 7.87
CA ASN A 12 3.59 -7.45 7.90
C ASN A 12 2.20 -7.27 8.54
N GLU A 13 1.81 -6.04 8.89
CA GLU A 13 0.45 -5.74 9.36
C GLU A 13 -0.53 -5.74 8.18
N LEU A 14 -1.57 -6.56 8.28
CA LEU A 14 -2.63 -6.61 7.29
C LEU A 14 -3.53 -5.40 7.46
N VAL A 15 -3.54 -4.50 6.48
CA VAL A 15 -4.39 -3.31 6.57
C VAL A 15 -5.28 -3.16 5.36
N ARG A 16 -6.56 -2.88 5.66
CA ARG A 16 -7.61 -2.65 4.68
C ARG A 16 -7.66 -1.18 4.29
N THR A 17 -7.38 -0.92 3.02
CA THR A 17 -7.37 0.42 2.44
C THR A 17 -7.93 0.35 1.02
N CYS A 18 -8.86 1.26 0.69
CA CYS A 18 -9.55 1.29 -0.61
C CYS A 18 -9.40 2.67 -1.26
N GLY A 19 -9.27 2.75 -2.58
CA GLY A 19 -9.26 4.03 -3.31
C GLY A 19 -8.11 4.96 -2.88
N THR A 20 -8.40 6.24 -2.64
CA THR A 20 -7.39 7.27 -2.31
C THR A 20 -6.43 6.91 -1.17
N PRO A 21 -6.88 6.41 0.01
CA PRO A 21 -5.96 6.02 1.09
C PRO A 21 -5.06 4.84 0.73
N LEU A 22 -5.47 3.95 -0.18
CA LEU A 22 -4.59 2.92 -0.72
C LEU A 22 -3.49 3.54 -1.59
N PHE A 23 -3.86 4.50 -2.43
CA PHE A 23 -2.90 5.19 -3.30
C PHE A 23 -1.85 5.97 -2.49
N GLN A 24 -2.28 6.64 -1.42
CA GLN A 24 -1.35 7.31 -0.49
C GLN A 24 -0.41 6.32 0.21
N ARG A 25 -0.93 5.14 0.58
CA ARG A 25 -0.13 4.06 1.15
C ARG A 25 0.91 3.57 0.15
N VAL A 26 0.52 3.30 -1.10
CA VAL A 26 1.45 2.92 -2.18
C VAL A 26 2.54 3.97 -2.35
N LEU A 27 2.17 5.25 -2.43
CA LEU A 27 3.13 6.36 -2.54
C LEU A 27 4.11 6.38 -1.35
N SER A 28 3.63 6.11 -0.13
CA SER A 28 4.46 6.11 1.07
C SER A 28 5.39 4.89 1.17
N VAL A 29 4.95 3.72 0.68
CA VAL A 29 5.70 2.46 0.75
C VAL A 29 6.71 2.38 -0.40
N CYS A 30 6.32 2.80 -1.59
CA CYS A 30 7.11 2.66 -2.80
C CYS A 30 7.83 3.93 -3.23
N GLY A 31 7.52 5.07 -2.61
CA GLY A 31 8.05 6.37 -3.02
C GLY A 31 7.54 6.86 -4.38
N GLY A 32 6.56 6.18 -4.98
CA GLY A 32 6.11 6.43 -6.34
C GLY A 32 4.79 5.75 -6.68
N GLN A 33 4.38 5.87 -7.95
CA GLN A 33 3.17 5.22 -8.46
C GLN A 33 3.34 3.70 -8.52
N CYS A 34 2.21 2.98 -8.51
CA CYS A 34 2.21 1.55 -8.76
C CYS A 34 2.60 1.29 -10.22
N TYR A 35 3.49 0.32 -10.46
CA TYR A 35 3.87 -0.10 -11.81
C TYR A 35 3.57 -1.58 -12.06
N GLY A 36 2.91 -2.27 -11.13
CA GLY A 36 2.51 -3.66 -11.31
C GLY A 36 1.30 -3.80 -12.23
N ASP A 37 1.30 -4.84 -13.06
CA ASP A 37 0.17 -5.20 -13.95
C ASP A 37 -1.13 -5.51 -13.17
N ASP A 38 -1.00 -5.81 -11.88
CA ASP A 38 -2.09 -6.20 -10.98
C ASP A 38 -2.68 -5.04 -10.16
N GLU A 39 -2.52 -3.77 -10.56
CA GLU A 39 -2.98 -2.62 -9.76
C GLU A 39 -4.48 -2.72 -9.38
N LEU A 40 -5.34 -3.12 -10.31
CA LEU A 40 -6.78 -3.34 -10.08
C LEU A 40 -7.06 -4.52 -9.14
N SER A 41 -6.31 -5.62 -9.31
CA SER A 41 -6.42 -6.82 -8.47
C SER A 41 -5.97 -6.52 -7.04
N MET A 42 -4.85 -5.81 -6.89
CA MET A 42 -4.30 -5.33 -5.63
C MET A 42 -5.26 -4.36 -4.95
N ALA A 43 -5.86 -3.42 -5.69
CA ALA A 43 -6.83 -2.48 -5.13
C ALA A 43 -8.07 -3.17 -4.56
N ASN A 44 -8.59 -4.16 -5.28
CA ASN A 44 -9.68 -5.00 -4.79
C ASN A 44 -9.25 -5.85 -3.59
N LEU A 45 -8.06 -6.44 -3.62
CA LEU A 45 -7.55 -7.27 -2.52
C LEU A 45 -7.34 -6.44 -1.26
N ALA A 46 -6.71 -5.27 -1.37
CA ALA A 46 -6.46 -4.34 -0.28
C ALA A 46 -7.76 -3.81 0.33
N CYS A 47 -8.82 -3.68 -0.47
CA CYS A 47 -10.11 -3.21 0.00
C CYS A 47 -10.95 -4.32 0.68
N ASN A 48 -11.03 -5.48 0.06
CA ASN A 48 -11.89 -6.58 0.52
C ASN A 48 -11.23 -7.40 1.63
N THR A 49 -9.95 -7.70 1.49
CA THR A 49 -9.21 -8.60 2.39
C THR A 49 -8.22 -7.83 3.25
N GLY A 50 -7.61 -6.80 2.68
CA GLY A 50 -6.46 -6.12 3.28
C GLY A 50 -5.17 -6.71 2.76
N ILE A 51 -4.14 -5.88 2.74
CA ILE A 51 -2.81 -6.24 2.24
C ILE A 51 -1.75 -5.73 3.22
N THR A 52 -0.61 -6.41 3.28
CA THR A 52 0.57 -5.97 4.03
C THR A 52 1.43 -5.04 3.17
N ASP A 53 2.30 -4.23 3.79
CA ASP A 53 3.20 -3.36 3.02
C ASP A 53 4.21 -4.20 2.23
N ASP A 54 4.67 -5.35 2.75
CA ASP A 54 5.52 -6.28 2.00
C ASP A 54 4.85 -6.80 0.72
N GLN A 55 3.58 -7.21 0.82
CA GLN A 55 2.82 -7.65 -0.37
C GLN A 55 2.57 -6.49 -1.33
N LEU A 56 2.33 -5.28 -0.79
CA LEU A 56 2.20 -4.08 -1.60
C LEU A 56 3.48 -3.83 -2.42
N VAL A 57 4.66 -3.92 -1.81
CA VAL A 57 5.95 -3.77 -2.52
C VAL A 57 6.11 -4.81 -3.61
N VAL A 58 5.86 -6.09 -3.31
CA VAL A 58 6.01 -7.18 -4.29
C VAL A 58 5.07 -7.01 -5.48
N LEU A 59 3.80 -6.64 -5.24
CA LEU A 59 2.79 -6.52 -6.29
C LEU A 59 2.91 -5.22 -7.08
N CYS A 60 3.30 -4.13 -6.42
CA CYS A 60 3.14 -2.78 -6.95
C CYS A 60 4.47 -2.15 -7.33
N CYS A 61 5.56 -2.57 -6.67
CA CYS A 61 6.87 -1.93 -6.71
C CYS A 61 7.99 -2.97 -6.88
N PRO A 62 7.88 -3.90 -7.85
CA PRO A 62 8.83 -5.00 -8.04
C PRO A 62 10.22 -4.56 -8.53
N GLN A 63 10.42 -3.27 -8.85
CA GLN A 63 11.68 -2.72 -9.38
C GLN A 63 12.48 -1.88 -8.36
N GLN A 64 12.14 -1.95 -7.08
CA GLN A 64 12.88 -1.27 -6.01
C GLN A 64 14.14 -2.04 -5.59
#